data_AF-A0A1B8SKF5-F1
#
_entry.id   AF-A0A1B8SKF5-F1
#
_cell.length_a   1.000
_cell.length_b   1.000
_cell.length_c   1.000
_cell.angle_alpha   90.00
_cell.angle_beta   90.00
_cell.angle_gamma   90.00
#
_symmetry.space_group_name_H-M   'P 1'
#
loop_
_entity.id
_entity.type
_entity.pdbx_description
1 polymer ?
#
loop_
_entity_poly.entity_id
_entity_poly.type
_entity_poly.pdbx_seq_one_letter_code
_entity_poly.pdbx_strand_id
1 'polypeptide(L)'
;MGSTVVAGRSEYLNISQQAFAIRSLLPGATITLRHGARLTLIADLQPTPMSRHYTIKIDYKLGASPEVRVVSPELQLHCGAEELPHTFSGEKLCLHLPGEWSPKMYIARTTVPWTCEWLFYYELWLITGNWEGGGHGEPERQLEMENRSVRPR
;
A
#
# COMPACT_ATOMS: atom_id res chain seq x y z
N MET A 1 -39.27 -15.01 -26.14
CA MET A 1 -37.86 -14.73 -26.48
C MET A 1 -37.32 -13.80 -25.40
N GLY A 2 -36.73 -14.36 -24.34
CA GLY A 2 -36.17 -13.60 -23.23
C GLY A 2 -34.66 -13.47 -23.44
N SER A 3 -34.19 -12.26 -23.74
CA SER A 3 -32.76 -11.98 -23.75
C SER A 3 -32.29 -11.79 -22.32
N THR A 4 -31.62 -12.81 -21.78
CA THR A 4 -30.83 -12.70 -20.56
C THR A 4 -29.67 -11.76 -20.82
N VAL A 5 -29.70 -10.57 -20.23
CA VAL A 5 -28.55 -9.67 -20.18
C VAL A 5 -27.52 -10.31 -19.25
N VAL A 6 -26.48 -10.90 -19.83
CA VAL A 6 -25.30 -11.33 -19.08
C VAL A 6 -24.60 -10.05 -18.58
N ALA A 7 -24.68 -9.78 -17.29
CA ALA A 7 -23.95 -8.67 -16.67
C ALA A 7 -22.45 -8.81 -16.99
N GLY A 8 -21.92 -7.91 -17.82
CA GLY A 8 -20.49 -7.86 -18.12
C GLY A 8 -19.70 -7.73 -16.82
N ARG A 9 -18.64 -8.53 -16.68
CA ARG A 9 -17.72 -8.41 -15.53
C ARG A 9 -17.20 -6.97 -15.49
N SER A 10 -17.50 -6.26 -14.42
CA SER A 10 -16.99 -4.91 -14.19
C SER A 10 -15.46 -4.92 -14.33
N GLU A 11 -14.89 -3.90 -14.99
CA GLU A 11 -13.45 -3.75 -15.13
C GLU A 11 -12.73 -3.55 -13.78
N TYR A 12 -13.48 -3.29 -12.70
CA TYR A 12 -12.97 -2.99 -11.36
C TYR A 12 -13.60 -3.89 -10.30
N LEU A 13 -12.84 -4.15 -9.24
CA LEU A 13 -13.42 -4.71 -8.02
C LEU A 13 -14.28 -3.63 -7.35
N ASN A 14 -15.56 -3.93 -7.17
CA ASN A 14 -16.47 -2.99 -6.55
C ASN A 14 -16.21 -2.87 -5.04
N ILE A 15 -16.73 -1.81 -4.42
CA ILE A 15 -16.51 -1.51 -3.01
C ILE A 15 -16.96 -2.66 -2.08
N SER A 16 -18.04 -3.36 -2.41
CA SER A 16 -18.53 -4.50 -1.61
C SER A 16 -17.58 -5.69 -1.66
N GLN A 17 -17.00 -5.99 -2.84
CA GLN A 17 -15.98 -7.03 -3.01
C GLN A 17 -14.72 -6.68 -2.22
N GLN A 18 -14.26 -5.43 -2.29
CA GLN A 18 -13.12 -4.95 -1.50
C GLN A 18 -13.40 -5.08 0.00
N ALA A 19 -14.56 -4.59 0.47
CA ALA A 19 -14.94 -4.66 1.87
C ALA A 19 -15.04 -6.10 2.38
N PHE A 20 -15.62 -7.02 1.60
CA PHE A 20 -15.69 -8.43 1.96
C PHE A 20 -14.31 -9.07 2.10
N ALA A 21 -13.41 -8.83 1.14
CA ALA A 21 -12.05 -9.35 1.19
C ALA A 21 -11.26 -8.79 2.38
N ILE A 22 -11.40 -7.49 2.68
CA ILE A 22 -10.75 -6.84 3.82
C ILE A 22 -11.27 -7.41 5.14
N ARG A 23 -12.59 -7.56 5.33
CA ARG A 23 -13.14 -8.15 6.56
C ARG A 23 -12.70 -9.59 6.78
N SER A 24 -12.50 -10.34 5.69
CA SER A 24 -12.02 -11.72 5.76
C SER A 24 -10.56 -11.80 6.23
N LEU A 25 -9.72 -10.86 5.79
CA LEU A 25 -8.31 -10.79 6.19
C LEU A 25 -8.11 -10.15 7.57
N LEU A 26 -8.86 -9.08 7.86
CA LEU A 26 -8.74 -8.25 9.05
C LEU A 26 -10.10 -8.18 9.76
N PRO A 27 -10.48 -9.21 10.54
CA PRO A 27 -11.81 -9.25 11.17
C PRO A 27 -12.07 -8.11 12.16
N GLY A 28 -11.01 -7.58 12.79
CA GLY A 28 -11.08 -6.44 13.72
C GLY A 28 -11.12 -5.07 13.03
N ALA A 29 -11.03 -5.01 11.70
CA ALA A 29 -10.95 -3.75 10.99
C ALA A 29 -12.27 -2.97 10.99
N THR A 30 -12.17 -1.66 11.20
CA THR A 30 -13.29 -0.73 11.01
C THR A 30 -13.35 -0.29 9.55
N ILE A 31 -14.45 -0.59 8.87
CA ILE A 31 -14.67 -0.23 7.46
C ILE A 31 -15.88 0.69 7.35
N THR A 32 -15.65 1.89 6.82
CA THR A 32 -16.69 2.87 6.50
C THR A 32 -16.85 2.99 5.00
N LEU A 33 -18.07 2.80 4.50
CA LEU A 33 -18.41 2.95 3.09
C LEU A 33 -19.18 4.26 2.88
N ARG A 34 -18.85 5.02 1.83
CA ARG A 34 -19.55 6.28 1.50
C ARG A 34 -19.96 6.30 0.03
N HIS A 35 -21.26 6.53 -0.21
CA HIS A 35 -21.85 6.74 -1.54
C HIS A 35 -21.47 5.68 -2.58
N GLY A 36 -21.22 4.43 -2.18
CA GLY A 36 -20.87 3.32 -3.07
C GLY A 36 -19.53 3.43 -3.81
N ALA A 37 -18.76 4.50 -3.61
CA ALA A 37 -17.55 4.81 -4.38
C ALA A 37 -16.32 5.09 -3.51
N ARG A 38 -16.49 5.19 -2.18
CA ARG A 38 -15.38 5.39 -1.24
C ARG A 38 -15.43 4.37 -0.11
N LEU A 39 -14.25 3.90 0.27
CA LEU A 39 -14.01 3.01 1.40
C LEU A 39 -12.89 3.63 2.25
N THR A 40 -13.15 3.78 3.54
CA THR A 40 -12.12 4.09 4.53
C THR A 40 -11.98 2.88 5.45
N LEU A 41 -10.75 2.43 5.64
CA LEU A 41 -10.36 1.31 6.48
C LEU A 41 -9.47 1.83 7.61
N ILE A 42 -9.76 1.44 8.84
CA ILE A 42 -8.85 1.52 9.99
C ILE A 42 -8.61 0.10 10.48
N ALA A 43 -7.34 -0.30 10.60
CA ALA A 43 -6.98 -1.63 11.05
C ALA A 43 -5.65 -1.63 11.79
N ASP A 44 -5.45 -2.62 12.65
CA ASP A 44 -4.16 -2.88 13.27
C ASP A 44 -3.39 -3.91 12.45
N LEU A 45 -2.13 -3.60 12.16
CA LEU A 45 -1.18 -4.47 11.48
C LEU A 45 0.01 -4.74 12.40
N GLN A 46 0.53 -5.95 12.30
CA GLN A 46 1.79 -6.36 12.91
C GLN A 46 2.55 -7.18 11.85
N PRO A 47 3.51 -6.56 11.12
CA PRO A 47 4.16 -7.21 9.98
C PRO A 47 4.76 -8.59 10.29
N THR A 48 5.38 -8.71 11.45
CA THR A 48 5.92 -9.96 12.00
C THR A 48 5.53 -10.11 13.47
N PRO A 49 5.62 -11.30 14.08
CA PRO A 49 5.38 -11.47 15.51
C PRO A 49 6.28 -10.62 16.43
N MET A 50 7.42 -10.14 15.91
CA MET A 50 8.36 -9.29 16.65
C MET A 50 8.19 -7.79 16.35
N SER A 51 7.42 -7.46 15.32
CA SER A 51 7.16 -6.08 14.94
C SER A 51 6.24 -5.39 15.94
N ARG A 52 6.33 -4.05 15.98
CA ARG A 52 5.37 -3.21 16.69
C ARG A 52 3.97 -3.36 16.07
N HIS A 53 2.95 -3.04 16.86
CA HIS A 53 1.60 -2.90 16.37
C HIS A 53 1.40 -1.50 15.78
N TYR A 54 0.84 -1.45 14.58
CA TYR A 54 0.54 -0.21 13.89
C TYR A 54 -0.94 -0.14 13.56
N THR A 55 -1.62 0.88 14.06
CA THR A 55 -2.93 1.27 13.53
C THR A 55 -2.70 2.05 12.24
N ILE A 56 -3.24 1.55 11.14
CA ILE A 56 -3.15 2.20 9.82
C ILE A 56 -4.52 2.67 9.35
N LYS A 57 -4.49 3.67 8.47
CA LYS A 57 -5.67 4.14 7.72
C LYS A 57 -5.43 3.95 6.23
N ILE A 58 -6.39 3.32 5.56
CA ILE A 58 -6.46 3.27 4.10
C ILE A 58 -7.70 4.03 3.63
N ASP A 59 -7.48 5.07 2.81
CA ASP A 59 -8.54 5.76 2.10
C ASP A 59 -8.53 5.33 0.63
N TYR A 60 -9.64 4.75 0.18
CA TYR A 60 -9.81 4.24 -1.18
C TYR A 60 -10.99 4.89 -1.88
N LYS A 61 -10.75 5.38 -3.10
CA LYS A 61 -11.78 5.79 -4.04
C LYS A 61 -11.81 4.78 -5.18
N LEU A 62 -12.99 4.31 -5.56
CA LEU A 62 -13.18 3.34 -6.62
C LEU A 62 -12.40 3.74 -7.88
N GLY A 63 -11.52 2.85 -8.34
CA GLY A 63 -10.66 3.06 -9.53
C GLY A 63 -9.30 3.71 -9.26
N ALA A 64 -9.09 4.39 -8.12
CA ALA A 64 -7.84 5.08 -7.79
C ALA A 64 -6.96 4.24 -6.85
N SER A 65 -5.63 4.44 -6.88
CA SER A 65 -4.75 3.76 -5.92
C SER A 65 -5.09 4.17 -4.48
N PRO A 66 -5.11 3.24 -3.50
CA PRO A 66 -5.40 3.57 -2.11
C PRO A 66 -4.31 4.44 -1.49
N GLU A 67 -4.71 5.44 -0.72
CA GLU A 67 -3.79 6.20 0.12
C GLU A 67 -3.66 5.54 1.48
N VAL A 68 -2.43 5.32 1.95
CA VAL A 68 -2.15 4.65 3.23
C VAL A 68 -1.34 5.58 4.13
N ARG A 69 -1.70 5.62 5.41
CA ARG A 69 -0.97 6.34 6.48
C ARG A 69 -0.95 5.51 7.75
N VAL A 70 0.07 5.73 8.58
CA VAL A 70 0.11 5.23 9.95
C VAL A 70 -0.59 6.24 10.85
N VAL A 71 -1.51 5.75 11.69
CA VAL A 71 -2.26 6.56 12.67
C VAL A 71 -1.62 6.46 14.05
N SER A 72 -1.12 5.27 14.40
CA SER A 72 -0.44 5.03 15.67
C SER A 72 0.50 3.83 15.55
N PRO A 73 1.66 3.81 16.21
CA PRO A 73 2.29 4.98 16.83
C PRO A 73 2.69 6.02 15.78
N GLU A 74 3.01 7.24 16.22
CA GLU A 74 3.65 8.24 15.36
C GLU A 74 4.98 7.69 14.84
N LEU A 75 5.24 7.88 13.54
CA LEU A 75 6.47 7.39 12.91
C LEU A 75 7.64 8.28 13.33
N GLN A 76 8.65 7.63 13.87
CA GLN A 76 9.91 8.24 14.29
C GLN A 76 10.89 8.32 13.12
N LEU A 77 11.77 9.33 13.17
CA LEU A 77 12.91 9.44 12.27
C LEU A 77 14.13 8.70 12.85
N HIS A 78 14.93 8.12 11.97
CA HIS A 78 16.28 7.69 12.33
C HIS A 78 17.12 8.90 12.76
N CYS A 79 18.12 8.67 13.62
CA CYS A 79 18.98 9.73 14.12
C CYS A 79 19.69 10.47 12.97
N GLY A 80 19.45 11.77 12.85
CA GLY A 80 20.03 12.62 11.81
C GLY A 80 19.29 12.60 10.46
N ALA A 81 18.18 11.85 10.35
CA ALA A 81 17.30 11.96 9.19
C ALA A 81 16.36 13.16 9.33
N GLU A 82 16.08 13.84 8.22
CA GLU A 82 15.14 14.98 8.16
C GLU A 82 13.73 14.53 7.74
N GLU A 83 13.60 13.40 7.05
CA GLU A 83 12.34 12.89 6.52
C GLU A 83 12.24 11.36 6.60
N LEU A 84 11.00 10.84 6.54
CA LEU A 84 10.74 9.41 6.46
C LEU A 84 11.04 8.89 5.05
N PRO A 85 11.72 7.75 4.91
CA PRO A 85 11.98 7.15 3.60
C PRO A 85 10.67 6.74 2.95
N HIS A 86 10.59 6.83 1.61
CA HIS A 86 9.47 6.29 0.83
C HIS A 86 8.10 6.77 1.33
N THR A 87 7.98 8.07 1.57
CA THR A 87 6.70 8.74 1.82
C THR A 87 6.46 9.85 0.80
N PHE A 88 5.19 10.12 0.49
CA PHE A 88 4.76 11.35 -0.14
C PHE A 88 4.41 12.39 0.92
N SER A 89 4.12 13.61 0.48
CA SER A 89 3.67 14.70 1.34
C SER A 89 2.54 14.29 2.31
N GLY A 90 2.68 14.70 3.57
CA GLY A 90 1.75 14.34 4.64
C GLY A 90 1.82 12.88 5.08
N GLU A 91 3.03 12.29 5.01
CA GLU A 91 3.37 10.93 5.48
C GLU A 91 2.53 9.82 4.85
N LYS A 92 2.14 10.02 3.59
CA LYS A 92 1.47 8.98 2.81
C LYS A 92 2.51 7.96 2.36
N LEU A 93 2.31 6.68 2.66
CA LEU A 93 3.29 5.65 2.32
C LEU A 93 3.38 5.47 0.81
N CYS A 94 4.61 5.36 0.29
CA CYS A 94 4.89 4.95 -1.08
C CYS A 94 5.05 3.44 -1.12
N LEU A 95 3.98 2.73 -1.53
CA LEU A 95 3.91 1.27 -1.43
C LEU A 95 4.28 0.53 -2.72
N HIS A 96 4.35 1.22 -3.86
CA HIS A 96 4.55 0.61 -5.17
C HIS A 96 5.03 1.63 -6.20
N LEU A 97 5.63 1.15 -7.28
CA LEU A 97 6.01 1.97 -8.44
C LEU A 97 4.79 2.33 -9.30
N PRO A 98 4.90 3.37 -10.15
CA PRO A 98 3.85 3.68 -11.12
C PRO A 98 3.52 2.48 -12.01
N GLY A 99 2.22 2.13 -12.08
CA GLY A 99 1.71 1.03 -12.91
C GLY A 99 1.66 -0.34 -12.24
N GLU A 100 2.24 -0.51 -11.04
CA GLU A 100 2.21 -1.80 -10.34
C GLU A 100 0.87 -2.08 -9.67
N TRP A 101 0.13 -1.03 -9.29
CA TRP A 101 -1.21 -1.17 -8.74
C TRP A 101 -2.29 -1.00 -9.81
N SER A 102 -3.36 -1.81 -9.73
CA SER A 102 -4.54 -1.66 -10.57
C SER A 102 -5.84 -1.87 -9.79
N PRO A 103 -6.97 -1.27 -10.23
CA PRO A 103 -8.28 -1.43 -9.58
C PRO A 103 -8.89 -2.84 -9.68
N LYS A 104 -8.21 -3.76 -10.37
CA LYS A 104 -8.53 -5.20 -10.42
C LYS A 104 -7.92 -5.99 -9.26
N MET A 105 -7.05 -5.36 -8.48
CA MET A 105 -6.39 -5.96 -7.32
C MET A 105 -7.18 -5.73 -6.04
N TYR A 106 -7.25 -6.76 -5.19
CA TYR A 106 -7.84 -6.64 -3.86
C TYR A 106 -6.90 -5.87 -2.95
N ILE A 107 -7.39 -4.80 -2.30
CA ILE A 107 -6.64 -4.05 -1.27
C ILE A 107 -6.10 -5.01 -0.20
N ALA A 108 -6.92 -5.98 0.21
CA ALA A 108 -6.54 -7.01 1.17
C ALA A 108 -5.36 -7.89 0.69
N ARG A 109 -5.19 -8.11 -0.61
CA ARG A 109 -4.14 -9.00 -1.15
C ARG A 109 -2.95 -8.26 -1.77
N THR A 110 -2.99 -6.93 -1.82
CA THR A 110 -1.90 -6.11 -2.37
C THR A 110 -1.52 -5.00 -1.40
N THR A 111 -2.34 -3.97 -1.28
CA THR A 111 -2.05 -2.79 -0.46
C THR A 111 -1.78 -3.13 1.00
N VAL A 112 -2.55 -4.05 1.60
CA VAL A 112 -2.31 -4.49 2.99
C VAL A 112 -0.94 -5.21 3.12
N PRO A 113 -0.64 -6.26 2.33
CA PRO A 113 0.70 -6.85 2.31
C PRO A 113 1.84 -5.85 2.06
N TRP A 114 1.72 -4.95 1.09
CA TRP A 114 2.74 -3.92 0.83
C TRP A 114 2.89 -2.93 1.99
N THR A 115 1.80 -2.63 2.70
CA THR A 115 1.88 -1.83 3.93
C THR A 115 2.67 -2.57 5.00
N CYS A 116 2.45 -3.88 5.19
CA CYS A 116 3.26 -4.68 6.11
C CYS A 116 4.74 -4.71 5.72
N GLU A 117 5.03 -4.86 4.43
CA GLU A 117 6.39 -4.86 3.90
C GLU A 117 7.09 -3.52 4.15
N TRP A 118 6.41 -2.39 3.85
CA TRP A 118 6.93 -1.06 4.15
C TRP A 118 7.21 -0.87 5.64
N LEU A 119 6.28 -1.31 6.52
CA LEU A 119 6.44 -1.22 7.98
C LEU A 119 7.61 -2.07 8.49
N PHE A 120 7.83 -3.26 7.91
CA PHE A 120 8.98 -4.10 8.23
C PHE A 120 10.30 -3.42 7.87
N TYR A 121 10.42 -2.86 6.67
CA TYR A 121 11.63 -2.13 6.27
C TYR A 121 11.81 -0.81 7.00
N TYR A 122 10.73 -0.17 7.41
CA TYR A 122 10.76 0.98 8.30
C TYR A 122 11.39 0.63 9.66
N GLU A 123 11.00 -0.50 10.26
CA GLU A 123 11.61 -0.97 11.52
C GLU A 123 13.11 -1.23 11.37
N LEU A 124 13.54 -1.79 10.23
CA LEU A 124 14.97 -1.96 9.93
C LEU A 124 15.67 -0.62 9.72
N TRP A 125 15.08 0.30 8.96
CA TRP A 125 15.61 1.63 8.70
C TRP A 125 15.80 2.44 9.97
N LEU A 126 14.88 2.35 10.93
CA LEU A 126 15.05 2.99 12.25
C LEU A 126 16.36 2.57 12.93
N ILE A 127 16.80 1.33 12.74
CA ILE A 127 17.99 0.76 13.35
C ILE A 127 19.25 1.10 12.53
N THR A 128 19.19 0.88 11.22
CA THR A 128 20.37 0.92 10.34
C THR A 128 20.61 2.28 9.71
N GLY A 129 19.57 3.11 9.58
CA GLY A 129 19.57 4.32 8.76
C GLY A 129 19.52 4.06 7.26
N ASN A 130 19.61 2.80 6.80
CA ASN A 130 19.56 2.43 5.39
C ASN A 130 18.18 1.86 5.02
N TRP A 131 17.62 2.33 3.91
CA TRP A 131 16.34 1.82 3.40
C TRP A 131 16.58 0.60 2.52
N GLU A 132 16.02 -0.54 2.92
CA GLU A 132 16.16 -1.83 2.22
C GLU A 132 14.88 -2.25 1.50
N GLY A 133 13.85 -1.40 1.51
CA GLY A 133 12.52 -1.73 0.98
C GLY A 133 12.36 -1.53 -0.53
N GLY A 134 13.43 -1.17 -1.26
CA GLY A 134 13.36 -0.86 -2.68
C GLY A 134 12.56 0.40 -3.00
N GLY A 135 12.23 0.59 -4.27
CA GLY A 135 11.42 1.70 -4.79
C GLY A 135 12.24 2.82 -5.44
N HIS A 136 11.61 3.96 -5.71
CA HIS A 136 12.30 5.14 -6.26
C HIS A 136 13.12 5.85 -5.18
N GLY A 137 14.43 6.02 -5.42
CA GLY A 137 15.34 6.71 -4.48
C GLY A 137 16.64 5.97 -4.19
N GLU A 138 16.79 4.71 -4.60
CA GLU A 138 18.08 3.99 -4.53
C GLU A 138 19.00 4.43 -5.68
N PRO A 139 20.16 5.07 -5.41
CA PRO A 139 21.09 5.46 -6.45
C PRO A 139 21.65 4.26 -7.23
N GLU A 140 21.72 3.08 -6.60
CA GLU A 140 22.34 1.88 -7.19
C GLU A 140 21.48 1.25 -8.31
N ARG A 141 20.15 1.25 -8.15
CA ARG A 141 19.24 0.66 -9.16
C ARG A 141 18.99 1.56 -10.37
N GLN A 142 19.09 2.88 -10.22
CA GLN A 142 19.04 3.81 -11.35
C GLN A 142 20.25 3.62 -12.27
N LEU A 143 21.45 3.47 -11.70
CA LEU A 143 22.68 3.20 -12.45
C LEU A 143 22.63 1.88 -13.23
N GLU A 144 22.00 0.84 -12.69
CA GLU A 144 21.83 -0.44 -13.40
C GLU A 144 20.84 -0.37 -14.56
N MET A 145 19.72 0.34 -14.40
CA MET A 145 18.73 0.52 -15.47
C MET A 145 19.26 1.41 -16.61
N GLU A 146 20.04 2.44 -16.26
CA GLU A 146 20.72 3.30 -17.22
C GLU A 146 21.83 2.54 -17.96
N ASN A 147 22.67 1.79 -17.24
CA ASN A 147 23.74 0.98 -17.84
C ASN A 147 23.23 -0.20 -18.69
N ARG A 148 22.04 -0.73 -18.41
CA ARG A 148 21.42 -1.78 -19.23
C ARG A 148 20.83 -1.23 -20.53
N SER A 149 20.42 0.04 -20.53
CA SER A 149 19.86 0.71 -21.72
C SER A 149 20.92 1.24 -22.69
N VAL A 150 22.18 1.35 -22.24
CA VAL A 150 23.30 1.89 -23.02
C VAL A 150 24.15 0.81 -23.72
N ARG A 151 23.97 -0.49 -23.42
CA ARG A 151 24.70 -1.56 -24.12
C ARG A 151 24.14 -1.76 -25.53
N PRO A 152 24.90 -1.51 -26.61
CA PRO A 152 24.46 -1.86 -27.95
C PRO A 152 24.45 -3.39 -28.09
N ARG A 153 23.55 -3.90 -28.95
CA ARG A 153 23.52 -5.31 -29.37
C ARG A 153 24.79 -5.70 -30.11
#